data_AF-A0A354DLF5-F1
#
_entry.id   AF-A0A354DLF5-F1
#
_cell.length_a   1.000
_cell.length_b   1.000
_cell.length_c   1.000
_cell.angle_alpha   90.00
_cell.angle_beta   90.00
_cell.angle_gamma   90.00
#
_symmetry.space_group_name_H-M   'P 1'
#
loop_
_entity.id
_entity.type
_entity.pdbx_description
1 polymer ?
#
loop_
_entity_poly.entity_id
_entity_poly.type
_entity_poly.pdbx_seq_one_letter_code
_entity_poly.pdbx_strand_id
1 'polypeptide(L)' 'SDFEYEMQMASINRKLDTRIETFFMMTNNQYSFLSSSIVKEVAKYGANVNDLVPPIVEKALRVKFKDMDLEWEP' A
#
# COMPACT_ATOMS: atom_id res chain seq x y z
N SER A 1 10.09 9.16 8.47
CA SER A 1 9.50 9.13 7.10
C SER A 1 9.78 7.78 6.46
N ASP A 2 9.07 7.38 5.40
CA ASP A 2 9.38 6.13 4.67
C ASP A 2 10.85 6.13 4.20
N PHE A 3 11.35 7.29 3.79
CA PHE A 3 12.76 7.46 3.39
C PHE A 3 13.76 7.11 4.51
N GLU A 4 13.57 7.61 5.73
CA GLU A 4 14.48 7.32 6.85
C GLU A 4 14.51 5.83 7.19
N TYR A 5 13.35 5.19 7.18
CA TYR A 5 13.21 3.76 7.42
C TYR A 5 13.95 2.95 6.34
N GLU A 6 13.69 3.25 5.06
CA GLU A 6 14.32 2.57 3.94
C GLU A 6 15.84 2.83 3.86
N MET A 7 16.32 4.01 4.27
CA MET A 7 17.76 4.32 4.33
C MET A 7 18.48 3.46 5.40
N GLN A 8 17.84 3.24 6.55
CA GLN A 8 18.36 2.31 7.56
C GLN A 8 18.41 0.87 7.04
N MET A 9 17.34 0.43 6.35
CA MET A 9 17.29 -0.89 5.73
C MET A 9 18.35 -1.09 4.66
N ALA A 10 18.56 -0.11 3.78
CA ALA A 10 19.62 -0.16 2.77
C ALA A 10 21.01 -0.31 3.40
N SER A 11 21.27 0.40 4.50
CA SER A 11 22.54 0.31 5.23
C SER A 11 22.76 -1.08 5.85
N ILE A 12 21.70 -1.68 6.39
CA ILE A 12 21.75 -3.06 6.93
C ILE A 12 21.96 -4.07 5.80
N ASN A 13 21.21 -3.96 4.70
CA ASN A 13 21.35 -4.86 3.54
C ASN A 13 22.77 -4.82 2.97
N ARG A 14 23.37 -3.64 2.86
CA ARG A 14 24.76 -3.49 2.40
C ARG A 14 25.77 -4.14 3.35
N LYS A 15 25.51 -4.09 4.65
CA LYS A 15 26.35 -4.76 5.66
C LYS A 15 26.22 -6.29 5.60
N LEU A 16 25.06 -6.80 5.21
CA LEU A 16 24.81 -8.24 5.08
C LEU A 16 25.39 -8.81 3.77
N ASP A 17 25.27 -8.12 2.64
CA ASP A 17 25.92 -8.50 1.37
C ASP A 17 26.38 -7.24 0.61
N THR A 18 27.69 -7.13 0.42
CA THR A 18 28.34 -5.98 -0.25
C THR A 18 28.14 -5.96 -1.76
N ARG A 19 27.45 -6.94 -2.34
CA ARG A 19 27.09 -6.97 -3.77
C ARG A 19 25.70 -6.40 -4.03
N ILE A 20 24.89 -6.20 -2.99
CA ILE A 20 23.55 -5.64 -3.10
C ILE A 20 23.63 -4.11 -3.09
N GLU A 21 22.95 -3.47 -4.04
CA GLU A 21 22.79 -2.01 -4.13
C GLU A 21 21.30 -1.67 -4.08
N THR A 22 20.93 -0.68 -3.27
CA THR A 22 19.55 -0.18 -3.15
C THR A 22 19.44 1.15 -3.89
N PHE A 23 18.58 1.21 -4.89
CA PHE A 23 18.28 2.45 -5.61
C PHE A 23 16.95 3.04 -5.11
N PHE A 24 16.97 4.33 -4.79
CA PHE A 24 15.78 5.08 -4.40
C PHE A 24 15.21 5.83 -5.60
N MET A 25 13.92 5.65 -5.86
CA MET A 25 13.19 6.39 -6.88
C MET A 25 12.09 7.21 -6.22
N MET A 26 12.00 8.49 -6.58
CA MET A 26 10.95 9.36 -6.05
C MET A 26 9.63 9.08 -6.77
N THR A 27 8.57 8.90 -6.00
CA THR A 27 7.20 8.75 -6.53
C THR A 27 6.76 10.05 -7.20
N ASN A 28 5.95 9.95 -8.26
CA ASN A 28 5.24 11.10 -8.80
C ASN A 28 4.36 11.73 -7.70
N ASN A 29 4.43 13.06 -7.56
CA ASN A 29 3.67 13.82 -6.55
C ASN A 29 2.18 13.46 -6.50
N GLN A 30 1.57 13.13 -7.65
CA GLN A 30 0.15 12.75 -7.76
C GLN A 30 -0.20 11.44 -7.03
N TYR A 31 0.78 10.63 -6.64
CA TYR A 31 0.60 9.38 -5.89
C TYR A 31 1.31 9.41 -4.52
N SER A 32 1.82 10.56 -4.08
CA SER A 32 2.56 10.68 -2.83
C SER A 32 1.73 10.35 -1.58
N PHE A 33 0.40 10.48 -1.66
CA PHE A 33 -0.54 10.16 -0.59
C PHE A 33 -1.03 8.70 -0.59
N LEU A 34 -0.70 7.93 -1.64
CA LEU A 34 -1.26 6.60 -1.83
C LEU A 34 -0.52 5.59 -0.93
N SER A 35 -1.26 4.94 -0.03
CA SER A 35 -0.76 3.80 0.74
C SER A 35 -1.76 2.65 0.71
N SER A 36 -1.25 1.42 0.76
CA SER A 36 -2.10 0.23 0.82
C SER A 36 -3.01 0.23 2.06
N SER A 37 -2.56 0.82 3.16
CA SER A 37 -3.34 0.92 4.40
C SER A 37 -4.59 1.78 4.19
N ILE A 38 -4.43 2.99 3.63
CA ILE A 38 -5.54 3.90 3.35
C ILE A 38 -6.51 3.28 2.33
N VAL A 39 -5.99 2.70 1.25
CA VAL A 39 -6.84 2.06 0.22
C VAL A 39 -7.68 0.93 0.82
N LYS A 40 -7.07 0.08 1.66
CA LYS A 40 -7.81 -1.01 2.33
C LYS A 40 -8.85 -0.49 3.31
N GLU A 41 -8.55 0.60 4.02
CA GLU A 41 -9.49 1.23 4.95
C GLU A 41 -10.70 1.81 4.22
N VAL A 42 -10.48 2.58 3.15
CA VAL A 42 -11.54 3.14 2.29
C VAL A 42 -12.39 2.00 1.68
N ALA A 43 -11.76 0.96 1.15
CA ALA A 43 -12.45 -0.19 0.57
C ALA A 43 -13.27 -0.97 1.62
N LYS A 44 -12.78 -1.05 2.86
CA LYS A 44 -13.48 -1.72 3.98
C LYS A 44 -14.79 -1.02 4.34
N TYR A 45 -14.85 0.31 4.21
CA TYR A 45 -16.07 1.09 4.46
C TYR A 45 -16.98 1.21 3.22
N GLY A 46 -16.76 0.40 2.18
CA GLY A 46 -17.58 0.37 0.97
C GLY A 46 -17.39 1.56 0.02
N ALA A 47 -16.40 2.42 0.27
CA ALA A 47 -16.12 3.55 -0.60
C ALA A 47 -15.38 3.11 -1.89
N ASN A 48 -15.57 3.90 -2.95
CA ASN A 48 -14.98 3.64 -4.26
C ASN A 48 -13.46 3.90 -4.25
N VAL A 49 -12.67 2.99 -4.83
CA VAL A 49 -11.19 3.06 -4.90
C VAL A 49 -10.66 2.97 -6.34
N ASN A 50 -11.51 3.19 -7.34
CA ASN A 50 -11.24 2.89 -8.76
C ASN A 50 -10.10 3.74 -9.34
N ASP A 51 -9.93 4.97 -8.84
CA ASP A 51 -8.85 5.87 -9.26
C ASP A 51 -7.55 5.67 -8.47
N LEU A 52 -7.59 4.80 -7.45
CA LEU A 52 -6.46 4.53 -6.55
C LEU A 52 -5.77 3.20 -6.87
N VAL A 53 -6.48 2.27 -7.54
CA VAL A 53 -5.95 0.95 -7.87
C VAL A 53 -6.41 0.48 -9.25
N PRO A 54 -5.64 -0.41 -9.92
CA PRO A 54 -6.10 -1.04 -11.15
C PRO A 54 -7.42 -1.83 -10.96
N PRO A 55 -8.26 -1.98 -12.01
CA PRO A 55 -9.58 -2.63 -11.91
C PRO A 55 -9.55 -4.07 -11.37
N ILE A 56 -8.46 -4.81 -11.61
CA ILE A 56 -8.29 -6.16 -11.06
C ILE A 56 -8.16 -6.17 -9.53
N VAL A 57 -7.50 -5.15 -8.98
CA VAL A 57 -7.31 -4.98 -7.53
C VAL A 57 -8.60 -4.52 -6.88
N GLU A 58 -9.32 -3.59 -7.50
CA GLU A 58 -10.66 -3.14 -7.06
C GLU A 58 -11.65 -4.30 -6.93
N LYS A 59 -11.68 -5.21 -7.93
CA LYS A 59 -12.48 -6.43 -7.88
C LYS A 59 -12.07 -7.34 -6.71
N ALA A 60 -10.78 -7.53 -6.50
CA ALA A 60 -10.27 -8.35 -5.39
C ALA A 60 -10.60 -7.74 -4.02
N LEU A 61 -10.49 -6.41 -3.86
CA LEU A 61 -10.84 -5.71 -2.63
C LEU A 61 -12.34 -5.85 -2.32
N ARG A 62 -13.21 -5.71 -3.32
CA ARG A 62 -14.65 -5.95 -3.15
C ARG A 62 -14.94 -7.37 -2.67
N VAL A 63 -14.34 -8.38 -3.29
CA VAL A 63 -14.53 -9.78 -2.86
C VAL A 63 -14.07 -9.97 -1.42
N LYS A 64 -12.92 -9.38 -1.05
CA LYS A 64 -12.34 -9.50 0.29
C LYS A 64 -13.21 -8.86 1.40
N PHE A 65 -13.88 -7.76 1.12
CA PHE A 65 -14.64 -7.00 2.12
C PHE A 65 -16.16 -7.21 2.06
N LYS A 66 -16.68 -7.92 1.05
CA LYS A 66 -18.11 -8.25 0.91
C LYS A 66 -18.69 -9.03 2.10
N ASP A 67 -17.86 -9.82 2.79
CA ASP A 67 -18.29 -10.63 3.93
C ASP A 67 -18.36 -9.83 5.25
N MET A 68 -17.82 -8.59 5.29
CA MET A 68 -17.83 -7.75 6.49
C MET A 68 -19.15 -6.97 6.67
N ASP A 69 -19.99 -6.89 5.63
CA ASP A 69 -21.31 -6.24 5.69
C ASP A 69 -22.36 -7.08 6.45
N LEU A 70 -22.05 -8.32 6.85
CA LEU A 70 -22.98 -9.23 7.54
C LEU A 70 -22.85 -9.23 9.07
N GLU A 71 -21.88 -8.52 9.66
CA GLU A 71 -21.66 -8.48 11.11
C GLU A 71 -22.19 -7.21 11.80
N TRP A 72 -22.74 -6.24 11.05
CA TRP A 72 -23.33 -5.04 11.62
C TRP A 72 -24.86 -5.18 11.76
N GLU A 73 -25.33 -5.59 12.94
CA GLU A 73 -26.70 -5.30 13.38
C GLU A 73 -26.67 -4.05 14.31
N PRO A 74 -27.53 -3.04 14.05
CA PRO A 74 -27.58 -1.79 14.81
C PRO A 74 -28.04 -1.94 16.27
#